data_AF-E3PS19-F1
#
_entry.id   AF-E3PS19-F1
#
_cell.length_a   1.000
_cell.length_b   1.000
_cell.length_c   1.000
_cell.angle_alpha   90.00
_cell.angle_beta   90.00
_cell.angle_gamma   90.00
#
_symmetry.space_group_name_H-M   'P 1'
#
loop_
_entity.id
_entity.type
_entity.pdbx_description
1 polymer ?
#
loop_
_entity_poly.entity_id
_entity_poly.type
_entity_poly.pdbx_seq_one_letter_code
_entity_poly.pdbx_strand_id
1 'polypeptide(L)' 'MIIGIENLTEDQKKLMHRVNKKHTDCVGSEYKAGMKITKVWLDENNTVCVKLRNGEWYHYYENGTWA' A
#
# COMPACT_ATOMS: atom_id res chain seq x y z
N MET A 1 -0.15 -15.98 -3.34
CA MET A 1 0.45 -14.69 -2.93
C MET A 1 1.47 -14.27 -3.99
N ILE A 2 1.24 -13.14 -4.65
CA ILE A 2 2.18 -12.56 -5.62
C ILE A 2 2.94 -11.46 -4.91
N ILE A 3 4.27 -11.42 -4.99
CA ILE A 3 5.10 -10.46 -4.25
C ILE A 3 5.79 -9.53 -5.25
N GLY A 4 5.92 -8.25 -4.91
CA GLY A 4 6.64 -7.27 -5.71
C GLY A 4 5.72 -6.31 -6.46
N ILE A 5 6.12 -5.04 -6.53
CA ILE A 5 5.36 -3.97 -7.19
C ILE A 5 5.28 -4.18 -8.71
N GLU A 6 6.31 -4.81 -9.29
CA GLU A 6 6.41 -5.16 -10.71
C GLU A 6 5.30 -6.11 -11.18
N ASN A 7 4.75 -6.90 -10.25
CA ASN A 7 3.70 -7.86 -10.53
C ASN A 7 2.29 -7.30 -10.34
N LEU A 8 2.16 -6.04 -9.90
CA LEU A 8 0.87 -5.36 -9.81
C LEU A 8 0.44 -4.84 -11.18
N THR A 9 -0.86 -4.84 -11.42
CA THR A 9 -1.45 -4.10 -12.54
C THR A 9 -1.24 -2.59 -12.35
N GLU A 10 -1.32 -1.83 -13.43
CA GLU A 10 -1.19 -0.37 -13.35
C GLU A 10 -2.27 0.27 -12.45
N ASP A 11 -3.47 -0.30 -12.41
CA ASP A 11 -4.53 0.21 -11.56
C ASP A 11 -4.30 -0.12 -10.07
N GLN A 12 -3.76 -1.30 -9.77
CA GLN A 12 -3.32 -1.65 -8.42
C GLN A 12 -2.17 -0.75 -7.95
N LYS A 13 -1.19 -0.43 -8.81
CA LYS A 13 -0.11 0.53 -8.52
C LYS A 13 -0.66 1.92 -8.24
N LYS A 14 -1.59 2.41 -9.08
CA LYS A 14 -2.25 3.71 -8.88
C LYS A 14 -3.02 3.76 -7.56
N LEU A 15 -3.79 2.72 -7.25
CA LEU A 15 -4.53 2.61 -5.99
C LEU A 15 -3.55 2.67 -4.80
N MET A 16 -2.51 1.83 -4.84
CA MET A 16 -1.47 1.77 -3.82
C MET A 16 -0.84 3.13 -3.55
N HIS A 17 -0.37 3.82 -4.59
CA HIS A 17 0.26 5.13 -4.45
C HIS A 17 -0.72 6.20 -3.96
N ARG A 18 -1.96 6.18 -4.45
CA ARG A 18 -3.02 7.12 -4.04
C ARG A 18 -3.35 6.96 -2.56
N VAL A 19 -3.51 5.73 -2.09
CA VAL A 19 -3.77 5.41 -0.68
C VAL A 19 -2.58 5.80 0.18
N ASN A 20 -1.35 5.38 -0.20
CA ASN A 20 -0.17 5.70 0.59
C ASN A 20 0.01 7.21 0.75
N LYS A 21 -0.23 7.96 -0.34
CA LYS A 21 -0.17 9.41 -0.33
C LYS A 21 -1.19 9.99 0.67
N LYS A 22 -2.45 9.56 0.61
CA LYS A 22 -3.48 10.01 1.57
C LYS A 22 -3.08 9.74 3.02
N HIS A 23 -2.61 8.53 3.34
CA HIS A 23 -2.14 8.21 4.69
C HIS A 23 -0.94 9.08 5.08
N THR A 24 0.02 9.27 4.16
CA THR A 24 1.21 10.12 4.40
C THR A 24 0.84 11.57 4.64
N ASP A 25 -0.17 12.09 3.95
CA ASP A 25 -0.64 13.47 4.09
C ASP A 25 -1.40 13.70 5.41
N CYS A 26 -2.02 12.65 5.97
CA CYS A 26 -2.74 12.72 7.25
C CYS A 26 -1.84 12.63 8.49
N VAL A 27 -0.59 12.16 8.36
CA VAL A 27 0.32 12.02 9.49
C VAL A 27 1.27 13.21 9.63
N GLY A 28 1.71 13.48 10.87
CA GLY A 28 2.68 14.52 11.17
C GLY A 28 4.03 14.28 10.50
N SER A 29 4.82 15.34 10.30
CA SER A 29 6.11 15.29 9.60
C SER A 29 7.08 14.22 10.13
N GLU A 30 7.08 14.00 11.44
CA GLU A 30 7.93 12.98 12.11
C GLU A 30 7.56 11.55 11.67
N TYR A 31 6.30 11.30 11.36
CA TYR A 31 5.79 9.99 10.95
C TYR A 31 5.94 9.72 9.44
N LYS A 32 6.08 10.76 8.61
CA LYS A 32 6.15 10.63 7.14
C LYS A 32 7.31 9.76 6.67
N ALA A 33 8.47 9.80 7.35
CA ALA A 33 9.61 8.96 7.03
C ALA A 33 9.29 7.45 7.16
N GLY A 34 8.36 7.11 8.06
CA GLY A 34 7.85 5.76 8.29
C GLY A 34 6.90 5.27 7.21
N MET A 35 6.26 6.18 6.47
CA MET A 35 5.27 5.88 5.41
C MET A 35 5.89 5.39 4.08
N LYS A 36 7.21 5.18 4.06
CA LYS A 36 7.89 4.61 2.89
C LYS A 36 7.49 3.15 2.72
N ILE A 37 6.99 2.80 1.54
CA ILE A 37 6.68 1.42 1.16
C ILE A 37 7.97 0.60 1.11
N THR A 38 7.97 -0.55 1.78
CA THR A 38 9.11 -1.49 1.84
C THR A 38 8.80 -2.84 1.22
N LYS A 39 7.53 -3.25 1.21
CA LYS A 39 7.08 -4.50 0.58
C LYS A 39 5.66 -4.34 0.07
N VAL A 40 5.36 -4.98 -1.06
CA VAL A 40 4.03 -5.05 -1.66
C VAL A 40 3.75 -6.49 -2.05
N TRP A 41 2.52 -6.95 -1.85
CA TRP A 41 2.05 -8.25 -2.33
C TRP A 41 0.55 -8.24 -2.60
N LEU A 42 0.10 -9.16 -3.44
CA LEU A 42 -1.31 -9.52 -3.59
C LEU A 42 -1.61 -10.77 -2.76
N ASP A 43 -2.68 -10.71 -1.98
CA ASP A 43 -3.21 -11.88 -1.28
C ASP A 43 -3.99 -12.79 -2.23
N GLU A 44 -4.66 -13.81 -1.66
CA GLU A 44 -5.44 -14.81 -2.38
C GLU A 44 -6.71 -14.24 -3.03
N ASN A 45 -7.17 -13.09 -2.53
CA ASN A 45 -8.38 -12.38 -2.97
C ASN A 45 -8.06 -11.20 -3.90
N ASN A 46 -6.82 -11.11 -4.39
CA ASN A 46 -6.34 -10.01 -5.23
C ASN A 46 -6.36 -8.64 -4.51
N THR A 47 -6.27 -8.65 -3.18
CA THR A 47 -6.14 -7.45 -2.33
C THR A 47 -4.72 -6.91 -2.41
N VAL A 48 -4.58 -5.60 -2.57
CA VAL A 48 -3.28 -4.92 -2.53
C VAL A 48 -2.84 -4.73 -1.08
N CYS A 49 -1.78 -5.43 -0.68
CA CYS A 49 -1.20 -5.36 0.65
C CYS A 49 0.16 -4.65 0.62
N VAL A 50 0.40 -3.76 1.58
CA VAL A 50 1.60 -2.90 1.63
C VAL A 50 2.19 -2.88 3.02
N LYS A 51 3.49 -3.13 3.14
CA LYS A 51 4.25 -2.94 4.38
C LYS A 51 5.06 -1.65 4.32
N LEU A 52 4.96 -0.87 5.37
CA LEU A 52 5.63 0.41 5.55
C LEU A 52 6.90 0.27 6.38
N ARG A 53 7.78 1.28 6.29
CA ARG A 53 9.08 1.30 6.99
C ARG A 53 8.92 1.34 8.51
N ASN A 54 7.87 1.97 9.01
CA ASN A 54 7.53 1.99 10.44
C ASN A 54 7.06 0.63 10.98
N GLY A 55 6.93 -0.39 10.13
CA GLY A 55 6.47 -1.73 10.51
C GLY A 55 4.95 -1.91 10.40
N GLU A 56 4.19 -0.83 10.19
CA GLU A 56 2.77 -0.90 9.90
C GLU A 56 2.51 -1.39 8.47
N TRP A 57 1.26 -1.75 8.22
CA TRP A 57 0.83 -2.24 6.93
C TRP A 57 -0.64 -1.90 6.70
N TYR A 58 -1.05 -1.85 5.44
CA TYR A 58 -2.44 -1.67 5.05
C TYR A 58 -2.79 -2.60 3.88
N HIS A 59 -4.08 -2.82 3.69
CA HIS A 59 -4.64 -3.70 2.66
C HIS A 59 -5.94 -3.11 2.10
N TYR A 60 -6.08 -3.12 0.77
CA TYR A 60 -7.23 -2.55 0.06
C TYR A 60 -7.69 -3.48 -1.06
N TYR A 61 -9.00 -3.65 -1.19
CA TYR A 61 -9.61 -4.27 -2.36
C TYR A 61 -9.36 -3.42 -3.62
N GLU A 62 -9.47 -4.03 -4.80
CA GLU A 62 -9.25 -3.34 -6.09
C GLU A 62 -10.20 -2.15 -6.32
N ASN A 63 -11.40 -2.20 -5.74
CA ASN A 63 -12.36 -1.09 -5.75
C ASN A 63 -11.93 0.11 -4.85
N GLY A 64 -10.83 -0.03 -4.11
CA GLY A 64 -10.28 0.97 -3.22
C GLY A 64 -10.95 1.08 -1.86
N THR A 65 -11.77 0.10 -1.46
CA THR A 65 -12.26 -0.02 -0.08
C THR A 65 -11.27 -0.81 0.79
N TRP A 66 -11.30 -0.56 2.09
CA TRP A 66 -10.50 -1.32 3.06
C TRP A 66 -10.89 -2.81 3.02
N ALA A 67 -9.87 -3.67 3.11
CA ALA A 67 -10.04 -5.11 3.07
C ALA A 67 -10.34 -5.76 4.41
#